data_AF-B0D803-F1
#
_entry.id   AF-B0D803-F1
#
_cell.length_a   1.000
_cell.length_b   1.000
_cell.length_c   1.000
_cell.angle_alpha   90.00
_cell.angle_beta   90.00
_cell.angle_gamma   90.00
#
_symmetry.space_group_name_H-M   'P 1'
#
loop_
_entity.id
_entity.type
_entity.pdbx_description
1 polymer ?
#
loop_
_entity_poly.entity_id
_entity_poly.type
_entity_poly.pdbx_seq_one_letter_code
_entity_poly.pdbx_strand_id
1 'polypeptide(L)'
;MSKCQVIVSDGITLGHPCCGEFCCMTPLANNQDHFCPIHYALHNVCSVVGCNELIVDGTKSCTHPKHQTMERLKFQKGKAAFTLRD
;
A
#
# COMPACT_ATOMS: atom_id res chain seq x y z
N MET A 1 14.15 -31.99 9.44
CA MET A 1 12.73 -31.93 9.06
C MET A 1 12.24 -30.51 9.29
N SER A 2 11.92 -29.75 8.24
CA SER A 2 11.38 -28.39 8.38
C SER A 2 9.92 -28.47 8.81
N LYS A 3 9.57 -27.70 9.85
CA LYS A 3 8.21 -27.59 10.37
C LYS A 3 7.32 -26.91 9.33
N CYS A 4 6.31 -27.62 8.81
CA CYS A 4 5.31 -27.06 7.93
C CYS A 4 4.10 -26.64 8.79
N GLN A 5 3.72 -25.36 8.75
CA GLN A 5 2.52 -24.86 9.41
C GLN A 5 1.47 -24.52 8.36
N VAL A 6 0.30 -25.12 8.49
CA VAL A 6 -0.87 -24.86 7.64
C VAL A 6 -1.69 -23.72 8.24
N ILE A 7 -2.05 -22.75 7.42
CA ILE A 7 -2.94 -21.64 7.76
C ILE A 7 -4.22 -21.86 6.96
N VAL A 8 -5.36 -21.91 7.66
CA VAL A 8 -6.70 -22.01 7.04
C VAL A 8 -7.39 -20.67 7.27
N SER A 9 -7.78 -19.99 6.19
CA SER A 9 -8.57 -18.77 6.21
C SER A 9 -9.83 -19.00 5.39
N ASP A 10 -10.97 -18.47 5.84
CA ASP A 10 -12.29 -18.58 5.22
C ASP A 10 -12.37 -17.87 3.85
N GLY A 11 -11.39 -17.05 3.50
CA GLY A 11 -11.32 -16.33 2.23
C GLY A 11 -12.36 -15.24 2.06
N ILE A 12 -13.39 -15.15 2.91
CA ILE A 12 -14.50 -14.20 2.79
C ILE A 12 -13.99 -12.77 3.01
N THR A 13 -12.98 -12.60 3.85
CA THR A 13 -12.35 -11.30 4.14
C THR A 13 -10.98 -11.12 3.48
N LEU A 14 -10.48 -12.11 2.73
CA LEU A 14 -9.22 -11.96 2.00
C LEU A 14 -9.45 -11.07 0.78
N GLY A 15 -9.00 -9.81 0.91
CA GLY A 15 -9.01 -8.86 -0.20
C GLY A 15 -10.27 -8.01 -0.32
N HIS A 16 -11.10 -7.88 0.73
CA HIS A 16 -12.14 -6.85 0.72
C HIS A 16 -11.46 -5.46 0.68
N PRO A 17 -11.70 -4.65 -0.37
CA PRO A 17 -11.11 -3.33 -0.47
C PRO A 17 -11.60 -2.44 0.67
N CYS A 18 -10.68 -2.04 1.54
CA CYS A 18 -10.94 -1.15 2.68
C CYS A 18 -10.14 0.14 2.53
N CYS A 19 -10.60 1.19 3.21
CA CYS A 19 -9.83 2.42 3.36
C CYS A 19 -8.48 2.14 4.02
N GLY A 20 -7.42 2.76 3.51
CA GLY A 20 -6.06 2.64 4.04
C GLY A 20 -5.82 3.36 5.38
N GLU A 21 -6.78 4.17 5.84
CA GLU A 21 -6.74 4.79 7.17
C GLU A 21 -7.09 3.77 8.26
N PHE A 22 -6.31 3.77 9.35
CA PHE A 22 -6.44 2.76 10.40
C PHE A 22 -7.82 2.81 11.07
N CYS A 23 -8.45 1.64 11.22
CA CYS A 23 -9.81 1.49 11.78
C CYS A 23 -10.92 2.28 11.06
N CYS A 24 -10.70 2.74 9.82
CA CYS A 24 -11.76 3.35 9.04
C CYS A 24 -12.77 2.30 8.54
N MET A 25 -14.05 2.49 8.86
CA MET A 25 -15.15 1.61 8.45
C MET A 25 -15.95 2.15 7.27
N THR A 26 -15.56 3.30 6.72
CA THR A 26 -16.24 3.90 5.57
C THR A 26 -15.87 3.11 4.31
N PRO A 27 -16.86 2.67 3.51
CA PRO A 27 -16.57 1.97 2.26
C PRO A 27 -15.85 2.88 1.27
N LEU A 28 -15.06 2.26 0.41
CA LEU A 28 -14.45 2.96 -0.72
C LEU A 28 -15.53 3.35 -1.74
N ALA A 29 -15.33 4.47 -2.45
CA ALA A 29 -16.21 4.83 -3.56
C ALA A 29 -16.01 3.89 -4.76
N ASN A 30 -14.77 3.49 -5.01
CA ASN A 30 -14.39 2.51 -6.01
C ASN A 30 -13.46 1.46 -5.38
N ASN A 31 -13.56 0.21 -5.81
CA ASN A 31 -12.65 -0.87 -5.40
C ASN A 31 -11.17 -0.60 -5.78
N GLN A 32 -10.92 0.35 -6.70
CA GLN A 32 -9.59 0.81 -7.07
C GLN A 32 -9.04 1.93 -6.17
N ASP A 33 -9.87 2.56 -5.35
CA ASP A 33 -9.43 3.61 -4.44
C ASP A 33 -8.64 3.02 -3.27
N HIS A 34 -7.63 3.75 -2.79
CA HIS A 34 -6.92 3.36 -1.58
C HIS A 34 -7.58 3.94 -0.32
N PHE A 35 -8.30 5.05 -0.46
CA PHE A 35 -8.94 5.77 0.64
C PHE A 35 -10.41 6.01 0.33
N CYS A 36 -11.24 6.01 1.39
CA CYS A 36 -12.65 6.32 1.25
C CYS A 36 -12.86 7.82 0.92
N PRO A 37 -14.07 8.24 0.53
CA PRO A 37 -14.35 9.65 0.20
C PRO A 37 -13.99 10.65 1.31
N ILE A 38 -14.03 10.24 2.57
CA ILE A 38 -13.68 11.07 3.73
C ILE A 38 -12.16 11.27 3.84
N HIS A 39 -11.38 10.25 3.46
CA HIS A 39 -9.92 10.26 3.52
C HIS A 39 -9.26 10.45 2.14
N TYR A 40 -10.02 10.90 1.14
CA TYR A 40 -9.54 11.03 -0.22
C TYR A 40 -8.32 11.95 -0.33
N ALA A 41 -8.22 12.96 0.53
CA ALA A 41 -7.07 13.86 0.60
C ALA A 41 -5.74 13.14 0.89
N LEU A 42 -5.75 11.99 1.57
CA LEU A 42 -4.55 11.20 1.87
C LEU A 42 -3.88 10.63 0.61
N HIS A 43 -4.58 10.58 -0.54
CA HIS A 43 -3.96 10.29 -1.83
C HIS A 43 -2.84 11.28 -2.19
N ASN A 44 -2.93 12.51 -1.69
CA ASN A 44 -1.97 13.58 -1.96
C ASN A 44 -0.90 13.71 -0.86
N VAL A 45 -0.90 12.84 0.15
CA VAL A 45 0.04 12.86 1.28
C VAL A 45 1.08 11.76 1.13
N CYS A 46 2.31 12.03 1.55
CA CYS A 46 3.40 11.06 1.52
C CYS A 46 3.01 9.76 2.22
N SER A 47 3.20 8.62 1.53
CA SER A 47 2.89 7.30 2.07
C SER A 47 3.87 6.81 3.16
N VAL A 48 4.81 7.64 3.60
CA VAL A 48 5.76 7.29 4.67
C VAL A 48 5.11 7.60 6.01
N VAL A 49 5.06 6.60 6.90
CA VAL A 49 4.47 6.74 8.23
C VAL A 49 5.13 7.90 8.99
N GLY A 50 4.31 8.82 9.48
CA GLY A 50 4.75 10.01 10.22
C GLY A 50 5.15 11.20 9.34
N CYS A 51 5.04 11.10 8.01
CA CYS A 51 5.25 12.21 7.09
C CYS A 51 3.90 12.76 6.60
N ASN A 52 3.65 14.06 6.78
CA ASN A 52 2.44 14.73 6.34
C ASN A 52 2.67 15.69 5.14
N GLU A 53 3.86 15.60 4.52
CA GLU A 53 4.17 16.41 3.34
C GLU A 53 3.41 15.90 2.11
N LEU A 54 3.14 16.80 1.17
CA LEU A 54 2.47 16.45 -0.09
C LEU A 54 3.38 15.58 -0.97
N ILE A 55 2.76 14.69 -1.75
CA ILE A 55 3.47 13.89 -2.75
C ILE A 55 3.99 14.75 -3.90
N VAL A 56 5.00 14.23 -4.59
CA VAL A 56 5.34 14.70 -5.94
C VAL A 56 4.43 13.99 -6.95
N ASP A 57 3.90 14.73 -7.92
CA ASP A 57 3.04 14.17 -8.97
C ASP A 57 3.67 12.93 -9.62
N GLY A 58 2.86 11.88 -9.77
CA GLY A 58 3.28 10.58 -10.31
C GLY A 58 4.04 9.68 -9.32
N THR A 59 4.23 10.11 -8.08
CA THR A 59 4.86 9.32 -7.00
C THR A 59 3.91 9.17 -5.80
N LYS A 60 4.30 8.33 -4.84
CA LYS A 60 3.61 8.16 -3.55
C LYS A 60 4.42 8.76 -2.38
N SER A 61 5.49 9.49 -2.68
CA SER A 61 6.38 10.09 -1.67
C SER A 61 6.58 11.58 -1.91
N CYS A 62 6.86 12.33 -0.84
CA CYS A 62 7.21 13.74 -0.92
C CYS A 62 8.61 13.95 -1.53
N THR A 63 9.04 15.21 -1.66
CA THR A 63 10.36 15.57 -2.22
C THR A 63 11.55 15.12 -1.37
N HIS A 64 11.32 14.61 -0.16
CA HIS A 64 12.38 14.17 0.73
C HIS A 64 13.18 12.99 0.10
N PRO A 65 14.50 13.12 -0.12
CA PRO A 65 15.29 12.14 -0.89
C PRO A 65 15.24 10.71 -0.33
N LYS A 66 15.15 10.56 1.00
CA LYS A 66 15.01 9.23 1.62
C LYS A 66 13.66 8.58 1.27
N HIS A 67 12.58 9.36 1.19
CA HIS A 67 11.24 8.84 0.92
C HIS A 67 11.11 8.41 -0.55
N GLN A 68 11.65 9.21 -1.46
CA GLN A 68 11.79 8.86 -2.88
C GLN A 68 12.63 7.58 -3.08
N THR A 69 13.73 7.45 -2.33
CA THR A 69 14.56 6.24 -2.38
C THR A 69 13.81 5.01 -1.88
N MET A 70 13.03 5.13 -0.79
CA MET A 70 12.20 4.03 -0.29
C MET A 70 11.16 3.58 -1.31
N GLU A 71 10.47 4.53 -1.95
CA GLU A 71 9.50 4.23 -3.00
C GLU A 71 10.16 3.51 -4.18
N ARG A 72 11.29 4.03 -4.67
CA ARG A 72 12.07 3.41 -5.75
C ARG A 72 12.47 1.97 -5.41
N LEU A 73 12.98 1.73 -4.20
CA LEU A 73 13.37 0.39 -3.76
C LEU A 73 12.15 -0.54 -3.62
N LYS A 74 11.01 -0.04 -3.13
CA LYS A 74 9.75 -0.79 -3.07
C LYS A 74 9.31 -1.24 -4.47
N PHE A 75 9.34 -0.32 -5.44
CA PHE A 75 8.97 -0.61 -6.82
C PHE A 75 9.90 -1.65 -7.46
N GLN A 76 11.21 -1.54 -7.23
CA GLN A 76 12.20 -2.51 -7.71
C GLN A 76 12.00 -3.90 -7.11
N LYS A 77 11.76 -3.99 -5.79
CA LYS A 77 11.45 -5.27 -5.11
C LYS A 77 10.19 -5.93 -5.67
N GLY A 78 9.15 -5.13 -5.93
CA GLY A 78 7.91 -5.61 -6.55
C GLY A 78 8.15 -6.23 -7.92
N LYS A 79 8.98 -5.61 -8.77
CA LYS A 79 9.36 -6.16 -10.08
C LYS A 79 10.16 -7.47 -9.99
N ALA A 80 11.10 -7.55 -9.04
CA ALA A 80 11.98 -8.71 -8.88
C ALA A 80 11.24 -9.98 -8.42
N ALA A 81 10.09 -9.84 -7.74
CA ALA A 81 9.28 -10.97 -7.26
C ALA A 81 8.64 -11.79 -8.40
N PHE A 82 8.58 -11.27 -9.63
CA PHE A 82 7.95 -11.93 -10.78
C PHE A 82 8.95 -12.52 -11.78
N THR A 83 10.27 -12.43 -11.53
CA THR A 83 11.26 -13.12 -12.37
C THR A 83 11.34 -14.59 -11.97
N LEU A 84 10.59 -15.46 -12.66
CA LEU A 84 10.83 -16.90 -12.66
C LEU A 84 12.24 -17.14 -13.23
N ARG A 85 13.08 -17.87 -12.50
CA ARG A 85 14.38 -18.35 -12.97
C ARG A 85 14.18 -19.76 -13.51
N ASP A 86 14.74 -20.04 -14.69
CA ASP A 86 14.78 -21.37 -15.32
C ASP A 86 15.48 -22.42 -14.44
#